data_AF-A0A3M7R8V1-F1
#
_entry.id   AF-A0A3M7R8V1-F1
#
_cell.length_a   1.000
_cell.length_b   1.000
_cell.length_c   1.000
_cell.angle_alpha   90.00
_cell.angle_beta   90.00
_cell.angle_gamma   90.00
#
_symmetry.space_group_name_H-M   'P 1'
#
loop_
_entity.id
_entity.type
_entity.pdbx_description
1 polymer ?
#
loop_
_entity_poly.entity_id
_entity_poly.type
_entity_poly.pdbx_seq_one_letter_code
_entity_poly.pdbx_strand_id
1 'polypeptide(L)'
;MGVCAGSQKYDFNQKLSPSEIKIITETWKLMVKSGLSKHGTNLMVKIFIEHKELKPLWRFARNLDTEDQMSSNQTLKAHGEKLFNAIDMAFFYILSNQMKNGIRQQIENENQKLVSKQNIDIQIIDGEVTAGNYLSNGNTNKIFPDCGNVDMA
;
A
#
# COMPACT_ATOMS: atom_id res chain seq x y z
N MET A 1 33.25 24.97 -4.06
CA MET A 1 32.36 24.52 -2.97
C MET A 1 31.52 23.38 -3.52
N GLY A 2 31.89 22.13 -3.22
CA GLY A 2 31.17 20.95 -3.74
C GLY A 2 30.08 20.56 -2.75
N VAL A 3 28.83 20.54 -3.20
CA VAL A 3 27.70 20.05 -2.41
C VAL A 3 27.79 18.53 -2.41
N CYS A 4 28.10 17.94 -1.26
CA CYS A 4 28.04 16.50 -1.07
C CYS A 4 26.60 16.05 -1.28
N ALA A 5 26.36 15.24 -2.31
CA ALA A 5 25.10 14.53 -2.48
C ALA A 5 24.93 13.60 -1.26
N GLY A 6 24.15 14.05 -0.28
CA GLY A 6 23.81 13.24 0.87
C GLY A 6 23.12 11.96 0.38
N SER A 7 23.60 10.81 0.83
CA SER A 7 22.92 9.54 0.64
C SER A 7 21.56 9.60 1.34
N GLN A 8 20.51 9.93 0.59
CA GLN A 8 19.15 9.82 1.09
C GLN A 8 18.92 8.34 1.44
N LYS A 9 18.82 8.05 2.73
CA LYS A 9 18.34 6.76 3.21
C LYS A 9 16.86 6.69 2.88
N TYR A 10 16.52 5.99 1.81
CA TYR A 10 15.14 5.68 1.48
C TYR A 10 14.62 4.65 2.48
N ASP A 11 13.65 5.05 3.30
CA ASP A 11 12.91 4.10 4.13
C ASP A 11 11.88 3.40 3.24
N PHE A 12 12.24 2.21 2.75
CA PHE A 12 11.34 1.36 1.98
C PHE A 12 10.12 0.88 2.79
N ASN A 13 10.09 1.10 4.10
CA ASN A 13 8.96 0.81 4.97
C ASN A 13 8.09 2.03 5.26
N GLN A 14 8.38 3.20 4.67
CA GLN A 14 7.55 4.38 4.85
C GLN A 14 6.13 4.08 4.35
N LYS A 15 5.20 4.04 5.30
CA LYS A 15 3.79 3.76 5.04
C LYS A 15 3.12 5.01 4.50
N LEU A 16 2.46 4.88 3.36
CA LEU A 16 1.61 5.95 2.81
C LEU A 16 0.31 6.04 3.62
N SER A 17 -0.11 7.26 3.93
CA SER A 17 -1.42 7.53 4.52
C SER A 17 -2.56 7.17 3.53
N PRO A 18 -3.78 6.92 4.02
CA PRO A 18 -4.93 6.64 3.14
C PRO A 18 -5.19 7.75 2.10
N SER A 19 -4.96 9.03 2.46
CA SER A 19 -5.11 10.16 1.55
C SER A 19 -4.04 10.18 0.47
N GLU A 20 -2.78 9.88 0.81
CA GLU A 20 -1.69 9.74 -0.18
C GLU A 20 -1.96 8.58 -1.12
N ILE A 21 -2.37 7.42 -0.61
CA ILE A 21 -2.75 6.26 -1.42
C ILE A 21 -3.85 6.64 -2.42
N LYS A 22 -4.89 7.36 -1.96
CA LYS A 22 -5.99 7.81 -2.82
C LYS A 22 -5.48 8.72 -3.94
N ILE A 23 -4.74 9.77 -3.60
CA ILE A 23 -4.22 10.76 -4.56
C ILE A 23 -3.33 10.08 -5.61
N ILE A 24 -2.39 9.24 -5.17
CA ILE A 24 -1.46 8.57 -6.07
C ILE A 24 -2.22 7.58 -6.97
N THR A 25 -3.20 6.84 -6.43
CA THR A 25 -4.03 5.91 -7.22
C THR A 25 -4.85 6.63 -8.28
N GLU A 26 -5.48 7.75 -7.93
CA GLU A 26 -6.29 8.54 -8.87
C GLU A 26 -5.42 9.16 -9.97
N THR A 27 -4.27 9.71 -9.58
CA THR A 27 -3.29 10.28 -10.51
C THR A 27 -2.75 9.23 -11.47
N TRP A 28 -2.38 8.05 -10.96
CA TRP A 28 -1.87 6.95 -11.78
C TRP A 28 -2.92 6.47 -12.80
N LYS A 29 -4.18 6.32 -12.37
CA LYS A 29 -5.29 5.96 -13.28
C LYS A 29 -5.46 6.97 -14.41
N LEU A 30 -5.32 8.27 -14.15
CA LEU A 30 -5.38 9.30 -15.19
C LEU A 30 -4.20 9.18 -16.16
N MET A 31 -3.00 8.92 -15.66
CA MET A 31 -1.83 8.68 -16.49
C MET A 31 -2.02 7.47 -17.41
N VAL A 32 -2.46 6.32 -16.88
CA VAL A 32 -2.71 5.11 -17.66
C VAL A 32 -3.75 5.37 -18.76
N LYS A 33 -4.86 6.04 -18.44
CA LYS A 33 -5.90 6.40 -19.41
C LYS A 33 -5.38 7.26 -20.56
N SER A 34 -4.42 8.15 -20.29
CA SER A 34 -3.81 9.01 -21.31
C SER A 34 -2.72 8.33 -22.16
N GLY A 35 -2.37 7.08 -21.84
CA GLY A 35 -1.53 6.20 -22.66
C GLY A 35 -0.12 5.97 -22.12
N LEU A 36 0.16 4.72 -21.72
CA LEU A 36 1.46 4.31 -21.18
C LEU A 36 2.61 4.47 -22.19
N SER A 37 2.37 4.17 -23.46
CA SER A 37 3.38 4.30 -24.52
C SER A 37 3.84 5.76 -24.68
N LYS A 38 2.92 6.73 -24.60
CA LYS A 38 3.24 8.15 -24.69
C LYS A 38 4.06 8.61 -23.49
N HIS A 39 3.63 8.27 -22.26
CA HIS A 39 4.37 8.62 -21.04
C HIS A 39 5.76 7.97 -20.99
N GLY A 40 5.85 6.69 -21.37
CA GLY A 40 7.12 5.96 -21.44
C GLY A 40 8.07 6.54 -22.47
N THR A 41 7.58 6.88 -23.65
CA THR A 41 8.39 7.54 -24.68
C THR A 41 8.91 8.89 -24.18
N ASN A 42 8.03 9.74 -23.64
CA ASN A 42 8.39 11.06 -23.16
C ASN A 42 9.41 11.00 -22.01
N LEU A 43 9.26 10.05 -21.09
CA LEU A 43 10.22 9.83 -20.02
C LEU A 43 11.59 9.45 -20.58
N MET A 44 11.65 8.49 -21.50
CA MET A 44 12.90 8.04 -22.11
C MET A 44 13.59 9.15 -22.92
N VAL A 45 12.82 9.94 -23.69
CA VAL A 45 13.30 11.12 -24.41
C VAL A 45 13.94 12.10 -23.43
N LYS A 46 13.22 12.45 -22.36
CA LYS A 46 13.70 13.41 -21.36
C LYS A 46 14.99 12.93 -20.69
N ILE A 47 15.06 11.66 -20.31
CA ILE A 47 16.27 11.04 -19.75
C ILE A 47 17.44 11.16 -20.73
N PHE A 48 17.26 10.83 -22.01
CA PHE A 48 18.37 10.86 -22.97
C PHE A 48 18.79 12.26 -23.42
N ILE A 49 17.91 13.26 -23.29
CA ILE A 49 18.24 14.67 -23.53
C ILE A 49 19.01 15.26 -22.35
N GLU A 50 18.54 15.01 -21.12
CA GLU A 50 19.13 15.55 -19.88
C GLU A 50 20.39 14.78 -19.46
N HIS A 51 20.46 13.48 -19.74
CA HIS A 51 21.50 12.55 -19.33
C HIS A 51 22.05 11.77 -20.53
N LYS A 52 22.70 12.47 -21.46
CA LYS A 52 23.25 11.89 -22.71
C LYS A 52 24.26 10.77 -22.46
N GLU A 53 24.97 10.82 -21.32
CA GLU A 53 25.91 9.80 -20.85
C GLU A 53 25.26 8.42 -20.65
N LEU A 54 23.94 8.37 -20.50
CA LEU A 54 23.18 7.13 -20.33
C LEU A 54 22.86 6.45 -21.66
N LYS A 55 22.80 7.18 -22.78
CA LYS A 55 22.45 6.63 -24.12
C LYS A 55 23.28 5.38 -24.51
N PRO A 56 24.61 5.31 -24.28
CA PRO A 56 25.41 4.14 -24.67
C PRO A 56 24.97 2.82 -24.03
N LEU A 57 24.29 2.86 -22.88
CA LEU A 57 23.76 1.69 -22.18
C LEU A 57 22.63 1.00 -22.98
N TRP A 58 21.94 1.73 -23.87
CA TRP A 58 20.90 1.18 -24.74
C TRP A 58 21.33 1.18 -26.20
N ARG A 59 21.46 -0.01 -26.79
CA ARG A 59 21.90 -0.17 -28.20
C ARG A 59 21.05 0.65 -29.18
N PHE A 60 19.74 0.74 -28.97
CA PHE A 60 18.82 1.47 -29.86
C PHE A 60 18.95 2.99 -29.75
N ALA A 61 19.50 3.51 -28.65
CA ALA A 61 19.53 4.94 -28.36
C ALA A 61 20.83 5.63 -28.81
N ARG A 62 21.87 4.86 -29.15
CA ARG A 62 23.24 5.38 -29.41
C ARG A 62 23.28 6.53 -30.41
N ASN A 63 22.47 6.43 -31.46
CA ASN A 63 22.48 7.38 -32.58
C ASN A 63 21.19 8.22 -32.66
N LEU A 64 20.45 8.33 -31.56
CA LEU A 64 19.27 9.20 -31.48
C LEU A 64 19.68 10.50 -30.80
N ASP A 65 20.02 11.53 -31.58
CA ASP A 65 20.66 12.75 -31.09
C ASP A 65 19.68 13.90 -30.88
N THR A 66 18.54 13.87 -31.57
CA THR A 66 17.47 14.86 -31.42
C THR A 66 16.24 14.27 -30.76
N GLU A 67 15.45 15.13 -30.13
CA GLU A 67 14.15 14.77 -29.55
C GLU A 67 13.20 14.17 -30.60
N ASP A 68 13.20 14.70 -31.83
CA ASP A 68 12.38 14.16 -32.92
C ASP A 68 12.80 12.75 -33.34
N GLN A 69 14.12 12.47 -33.40
CA GLN A 69 14.62 11.13 -33.68
C GLN A 69 14.23 10.14 -32.58
N MET A 70 14.31 10.55 -31.31
CA MET A 70 13.90 9.72 -30.18
C MET A 70 12.38 9.47 -30.19
N SER A 71 11.60 10.53 -30.39
CA SER A 71 10.12 10.49 -30.37
C SER A 71 9.52 9.75 -31.56
N SER A 72 10.26 9.62 -32.67
CA SER A 72 9.84 8.83 -33.84
C SER A 72 10.34 7.38 -33.80
N ASN A 73 11.33 7.05 -32.97
CA ASN A 73 11.93 5.73 -32.92
C ASN A 73 11.00 4.65 -32.32
N GLN A 74 10.65 3.64 -33.13
CA GLN A 74 9.71 2.58 -32.72
C GLN A 74 10.27 1.67 -31.61
N THR A 75 11.59 1.45 -31.57
CA THR A 75 12.20 0.62 -30.53
C THR A 75 12.18 1.33 -29.18
N LEU A 76 12.44 2.64 -29.16
CA LEU A 76 12.34 3.47 -27.97
C LEU A 76 10.90 3.51 -27.45
N LYS A 77 9.91 3.68 -28.34
CA LYS A 77 8.48 3.63 -27.96
C LYS A 77 8.11 2.30 -27.31
N ALA A 78 8.46 1.18 -27.94
CA ALA A 78 8.20 -0.15 -27.40
C ALA A 78 8.93 -0.39 -26.07
N HIS A 79 10.15 0.13 -25.91
CA HIS A 79 10.88 0.04 -24.64
C HIS A 79 10.23 0.89 -23.55
N GLY A 80 9.84 2.13 -23.86
CA GLY A 80 9.14 3.04 -22.94
C GLY A 80 7.81 2.47 -22.47
N GLU A 81 7.04 1.84 -23.36
CA GLU A 81 5.80 1.14 -23.00
C GLU A 81 6.06 -0.04 -22.06
N LYS A 82 7.05 -0.88 -22.35
CA LYS A 82 7.44 -1.99 -21.46
C LYS A 82 7.87 -1.49 -20.08
N LEU A 83 8.64 -0.40 -20.03
CA LEU A 83 9.04 0.24 -18.77
C LEU A 83 7.81 0.68 -17.97
N PHE A 84 6.88 1.40 -18.59
CA PHE A 84 5.68 1.86 -17.89
C PHE A 84 4.74 0.73 -17.48
N ASN A 85 4.62 -0.33 -18.27
CA ASN A 85 3.90 -1.54 -17.87
C ASN A 85 4.52 -2.20 -16.64
N ALA A 86 5.85 -2.23 -16.53
CA ALA A 86 6.52 -2.75 -15.35
C ALA A 86 6.25 -1.88 -14.11
N ILE A 87 6.25 -0.55 -14.27
CA ILE A 87 5.89 0.38 -13.20
C ILE A 87 4.43 0.20 -12.78
N ASP A 88 3.51 0.04 -13.73
CA ASP A 88 2.09 -0.21 -13.46
C ASP A 88 1.87 -1.48 -12.63
N MET A 89 2.55 -2.56 -12.98
CA MET A 89 2.49 -3.80 -12.21
C MET A 89 3.07 -3.64 -10.79
N ALA A 90 4.21 -2.96 -10.66
CA ALA A 90 4.82 -2.66 -9.36
C ALA A 90 3.90 -1.76 -8.50
N PHE A 91 3.24 -0.79 -9.13
CA PHE A 91 2.32 0.14 -8.50
C PHE A 91 1.16 -0.59 -7.80
N PHE A 92 0.45 -1.45 -8.55
CA PHE A 92 -0.64 -2.23 -7.99
C PHE A 92 -0.18 -3.23 -6.93
N TYR A 93 0.99 -3.86 -7.12
CA TYR A 93 1.56 -4.75 -6.13
C TYR A 93 1.84 -4.04 -4.80
N ILE A 94 2.54 -2.91 -4.83
CA ILE A 94 2.90 -2.13 -3.63
C ILE A 94 1.63 -1.65 -2.91
N LEU A 95 0.69 -1.05 -3.63
CA LEU A 95 -0.55 -0.56 -3.02
C LEU A 95 -1.38 -1.68 -2.39
N SER A 96 -1.45 -2.84 -3.05
CA SER A 96 -2.17 -4.00 -2.49
C SER A 96 -1.57 -4.45 -1.15
N ASN A 97 -0.24 -4.41 -1.02
CA ASN A 97 0.45 -4.78 0.22
C ASN A 97 0.26 -3.72 1.31
N GLN A 98 0.32 -2.43 0.96
CA GLN A 98 0.07 -1.33 1.89
C GLN A 98 -1.35 -1.40 2.48
N MET A 99 -2.35 -1.70 1.65
CA MET A 99 -3.74 -1.87 2.11
C MET A 99 -3.92 -3.09 3.03
N LYS A 100 -3.37 -4.25 2.66
CA LYS A 100 -3.42 -5.47 3.50
C LYS A 100 -2.78 -5.26 4.86
N ASN A 101 -1.61 -4.63 4.89
CA ASN A 101 -0.90 -4.33 6.13
C ASN A 101 -1.65 -3.30 7.00
N GLY A 102 -2.32 -2.33 6.37
CA GLY A 102 -3.20 -1.39 7.06
C GLY A 102 -4.36 -2.07 7.79
N ILE A 103 -5.10 -2.95 7.09
CA ILE A 103 -6.21 -3.71 7.67
C ILE A 103 -5.73 -4.61 8.81
N ARG A 104 -4.61 -5.31 8.63
CA ARG A 104 -4.05 -6.20 9.66
C ARG A 104 -3.71 -5.44 10.94
N GLN A 105 -3.05 -4.29 10.83
CA GLN A 105 -2.73 -3.45 12.00
C GLN A 105 -3.99 -2.92 12.69
N GLN A 106 -5.02 -2.57 11.94
CA GLN A 106 -6.28 -2.12 12.53
C GLN A 106 -6.96 -3.23 13.34
N ILE A 107 -7.00 -4.46 12.81
CA ILE A 107 -7.54 -5.64 13.51
C ILE A 107 -6.73 -5.92 14.79
N GLU A 108 -5.40 -5.89 14.71
CA GLU A 108 -4.52 -6.11 15.87
C GLU A 108 -4.75 -5.04 16.96
N ASN A 109 -4.90 -3.77 16.58
CA ASN A 109 -5.20 -2.68 17.50
C ASN A 109 -6.59 -2.79 18.12
N GLU A 110 -7.61 -3.17 17.35
CA GLU A 110 -8.97 -3.40 17.85
C GLU A 110 -8.99 -4.58 18.84
N ASN A 111 -8.31 -5.68 18.51
CA ASN A 111 -8.15 -6.82 19.41
C ASN A 111 -7.42 -6.45 20.71
N GLN A 112 -6.34 -5.66 20.65
CA GLN A 112 -5.68 -5.17 21.86
C GLN A 112 -6.60 -4.30 22.73
N LYS A 113 -7.40 -3.42 22.11
CA LYS A 113 -8.41 -2.62 22.85
C LYS A 113 -9.49 -3.49 23.50
N LEU A 114 -9.90 -4.57 22.85
CA LEU A 114 -10.86 -5.51 23.41
C LEU A 114 -10.26 -6.26 24.61
N VAL A 115 -9.02 -6.75 24.48
CA VAL A 115 -8.30 -7.40 25.59
C VAL A 115 -8.08 -6.43 26.75
N SER A 116 -7.70 -5.17 26.49
CA SER A 116 -7.53 -4.18 27.54
C SER A 116 -8.84 -3.82 28.23
N LYS A 117 -9.97 -3.80 27.51
CA LYS A 117 -11.30 -3.60 28.10
C LYS A 117 -11.73 -4.77 28.98
N GLN A 118 -11.39 -6.01 28.61
CA GLN A 118 -11.67 -7.19 29.43
C GLN A 118 -10.79 -7.25 30.70
N ASN A 119 -9.57 -6.70 30.65
CA ASN A 119 -8.67 -6.63 31.80
C ASN A 119 -8.99 -5.50 32.81
N ILE A 120 -10.07 -4.73 32.62
CA ILE A 120 -10.44 -3.63 33.54
C ILE A 120 -11.33 -4.11 34.71
N ASP A 121 -11.94 -5.29 34.66
CA ASP A 121 -12.65 -5.85 35.82
C ASP A 121 -11.85 -7.03 36.38
N ILE A 122 -11.02 -6.75 37.39
CA ILE A 122 -10.89 -7.48 38.66
C ILE A 122 -9.78 -6.75 39.46
N GLN A 123 -10.19 -5.82 40.32
CA GLN A 123 -9.43 -5.52 41.54
C GLN A 123 -10.17 -6.18 42.69
N ILE A 124 -9.61 -7.29 43.20
CA ILE A 124 -10.05 -7.85 44.48
C ILE A 124 -9.34 -7.00 45.54
N ILE A 125 -10.10 -6.14 46.22
CA ILE A 125 -9.69 -5.49 47.46
C ILE A 125 -10.63 -6.03 48.54
N ASP A 126 -10.07 -6.85 49.43
CA ASP A 126 -10.59 -7.18 50.76
C ASP A 126 -12.03 -7.72 50.86
N GLY A 127 -12.41 -8.60 49.94
CA GLY A 127 -13.47 -9.59 50.20
C GLY A 127 -14.93 -9.15 50.04
N GLU A 128 -15.22 -7.98 49.47
CA GLU A 128 -16.59 -7.60 49.07
C GLU A 128 -16.72 -7.38 47.56
N VAL A 129 -17.55 -8.22 46.92
CA VAL A 129 -17.99 -8.02 45.52
C VAL A 129 -19.22 -7.13 45.53
N THR A 130 -19.09 -5.86 45.14
CA THR A 130 -20.24 -4.99 44.89
C THR A 130 -20.52 -4.90 43.40
N ALA A 131 -21.65 -5.48 42.97
CA ALA A 131 -22.18 -5.31 41.63
C ALA A 131 -22.89 -3.95 41.52
N GLY A 132 -22.26 -2.99 40.86
CA GLY A 132 -22.83 -1.67 40.59
C GLY A 132 -23.54 -1.60 39.23
N ASN A 133 -24.81 -2.01 39.21
CA ASN A 133 -25.91 -1.66 38.30
C ASN A 133 -25.78 -1.86 36.75
N TYR A 134 -26.48 -2.92 36.34
CA TYR A 134 -27.16 -3.20 35.07
C TYR A 134 -27.69 -2.02 34.25
N LEU A 135 -27.73 -2.21 32.92
CA LEU A 135 -28.89 -2.22 32.00
C LEU A 135 -28.34 -2.25 30.54
N SER A 136 -28.91 -2.87 29.50
CA SER A 136 -29.71 -4.07 29.25
C SER A 136 -29.71 -4.25 27.70
N ASN A 137 -30.13 -5.43 27.24
CA ASN A 137 -30.69 -5.71 25.91
C ASN A 137 -29.75 -5.90 24.68
N GLY A 138 -29.41 -7.17 24.44
CA GLY A 138 -30.19 -7.96 23.48
C GLY A 138 -29.57 -8.24 22.11
N ASN A 139 -28.93 -9.40 21.94
CA ASN A 139 -29.18 -10.27 20.79
C ASN A 139 -28.65 -11.69 21.06
N THR A 140 -29.51 -12.58 21.55
CA THR A 140 -29.22 -14.02 21.62
C THR A 140 -29.72 -14.67 20.34
N ASN A 141 -28.81 -15.01 19.44
CA ASN A 141 -29.02 -16.12 18.52
C ASN A 141 -27.90 -17.14 18.76
N LYS A 142 -28.12 -18.03 19.73
CA LYS A 142 -27.41 -19.31 19.81
C LYS A 142 -28.41 -20.42 19.50
N ILE A 143 -28.04 -21.14 18.45
CA ILE A 143 -28.71 -22.30 17.88
C ILE A 143 -28.30 -23.53 18.72
N PHE A 144 -29.32 -24.25 19.20
CA PHE A 144 -29.37 -25.60 19.81
C PHE A 144 -29.11 -25.80 21.33
N PRO A 145 -29.82 -26.77 21.95
CA PRO A 145 -30.16 -26.81 23.37
C PRO A 145 -29.26 -27.75 24.19
N ASP A 146 -29.22 -27.45 25.49
CA ASP A 146 -28.38 -28.09 26.50
C ASP A 146 -28.92 -29.44 26.97
N CYS A 147 -28.01 -30.25 27.50
CA CYS A 147 -28.18 -31.64 27.92
C CYS A 147 -29.07 -31.77 29.17
N GLY A 148 -29.92 -32.80 29.21
CA GLY A 148 -30.62 -33.20 30.43
C GLY A 148 -29.99 -34.45 31.03
N ASN A 149 -29.37 -34.32 32.22
CA ASN A 149 -29.14 -35.44 33.13
C ASN A 149 -30.38 -35.59 34.02
N VAL A 150 -30.86 -36.83 34.17
CA VAL A 150 -31.83 -37.20 35.21
C VAL A 150 -31.23 -38.36 35.99
N ASP A 151 -31.03 -38.15 37.29
CA ASP A 151 -30.47 -39.11 38.23
C ASP A 151 -31.41 -40.30 38.49
N MET A 152 -30.80 -41.40 38.93
CA MET A 152 -31.43 -42.67 39.30
C MET A 152 -32.28 -42.56 40.58
N ALA A 153 -33.45 -43.22 40.54
CA ALA A 153 -34.07 -43.93 41.67
C ALA A 153 -34.81 -45.17 41.13
#